data_AF-A0A3M1L0R1-F1
#
_entry.id   AF-A0A3M1L0R1-F1
#
_cell.length_a   1.000
_cell.length_b   1.000
_cell.length_c   1.000
_cell.angle_alpha   90.00
_cell.angle_beta   90.00
_cell.angle_gamma   90.00
#
_symmetry.space_group_name_H-M   'P 1'
#
loop_
_entity.id
_entity.type
_entity.pdbx_description
1 polymer ?
#
loop_
_entity_poly.entity_id
_entity_poly.type
_entity_poly.pdbx_seq_one_letter_code
_entity_poly.pdbx_strand_id
1 'polypeptide(L)'
;MTNLSVIEQKRQHYSRISSPREKTNGSLLLTQAHYQQCCGHNLKARERGLNPEWIRVNCYSVNSTQASLLLGYQARSGGIVIQGSNGQYQFRPDLPWADKPGKKAAKYRTALGDEYDVILPKDPENKYFWLNLTNLKQKCYSIEGRPCILITEGGFKAIAACSHHIPTVAALGVEMGLTSSKLDPQGKRYLVPSLERFARNGFGFILAFDADSYTKKPVRCALIKLGCQLARFHAPVYCLPKWSEKEGKGIDDYIQMNGIEQFRSKLLSSSKDFQQWRQEYEKDAFNQKIKPSPPQSDVIGSEIASKYRNYWIYCDSLRTWLAYGIVTPGVWTTVSEDYLAAEIDCILEEKGIIGYGTNSYIKNIIGKLKRRLYTREWQEKLSSEHEVLPGAAFLPFRNGVLEIATGTLHQHSPGFRFTWQLPRDYDLAQQDWSKIEHWLDEVT
;
A
#
# COMPACT_ATOMS: atom_id res chain seq x y z
N MET A 1 20.70 -26.59 -15.60
CA MET A 1 21.89 -25.72 -15.48
C MET A 1 22.23 -25.63 -14.00
N THR A 2 23.47 -25.96 -13.62
CA THR A 2 23.88 -26.13 -12.21
C THR A 2 24.01 -24.78 -11.51
N ASN A 3 23.50 -24.68 -10.28
CA ASN A 3 23.48 -23.46 -9.45
C ASN A 3 24.87 -22.84 -9.17
N LEU A 4 25.96 -23.57 -9.42
CA LEU A 4 27.33 -23.04 -9.42
C LEU A 4 27.51 -21.94 -10.47
N SER A 5 26.90 -22.09 -11.65
CA SER A 5 27.00 -21.12 -12.75
C SER A 5 26.37 -19.76 -12.43
N VAL A 6 25.28 -19.73 -11.66
CA VAL A 6 24.59 -18.47 -11.29
C VAL A 6 25.39 -17.71 -10.22
N ILE A 7 26.00 -18.41 -9.27
CA ILE A 7 26.87 -17.80 -8.26
C ILE A 7 28.15 -17.26 -8.92
N GLU A 8 28.74 -17.99 -9.87
CA GLU A 8 29.91 -17.54 -10.64
C GLU A 8 29.56 -16.38 -11.58
N GLN A 9 28.40 -16.37 -12.21
CA GLN A 9 27.91 -15.26 -13.03
C GLN A 9 27.64 -14.01 -12.19
N LYS A 10 27.02 -14.14 -11.00
CA LYS A 10 26.87 -13.01 -10.07
C LYS A 10 28.21 -12.54 -9.53
N ARG A 11 29.16 -13.45 -9.26
CA ARG A 11 30.53 -13.10 -8.87
C ARG A 11 31.24 -12.34 -9.99
N GLN A 12 31.03 -12.70 -11.26
CA GLN A 12 31.53 -11.96 -12.43
C GLN A 12 30.85 -10.60 -12.62
N HIS A 13 29.55 -10.50 -12.36
CA HIS A 13 28.81 -9.23 -12.42
C HIS A 13 29.27 -8.28 -11.31
N TYR A 14 29.36 -8.75 -10.06
CA TYR A 14 29.88 -7.99 -8.93
C TYR A 14 31.40 -7.74 -9.06
N SER A 15 32.19 -8.63 -9.66
CA SER A 15 33.61 -8.38 -9.95
C SER A 15 33.81 -7.32 -11.04
N ARG A 16 32.88 -7.23 -12.01
CA ARG A 16 32.89 -6.20 -13.06
C ARG A 16 32.48 -4.82 -12.52
N ILE A 17 31.52 -4.77 -11.60
CA ILE A 17 31.16 -3.52 -10.89
C ILE A 17 32.24 -3.12 -9.86
N SER A 18 33.01 -4.08 -9.33
CA SER A 18 34.16 -3.84 -8.43
C SER A 18 35.52 -3.73 -9.13
N SER A 19 35.54 -3.52 -10.45
CA SER A 19 36.74 -3.06 -11.16
C SER A 19 36.71 -1.54 -11.30
N PRO A 20 37.18 -0.84 -10.25
CA PRO A 20 38.40 -0.07 -10.42
C PRO A 20 39.41 -0.54 -9.38
N ARG A 21 40.01 -1.73 -9.59
CA ARG A 21 41.11 -2.21 -8.75
C ARG A 21 42.47 -1.64 -9.14
N GLU A 22 42.53 -0.75 -10.11
CA GLU A 22 43.75 -0.04 -10.46
C GLU A 22 43.54 1.46 -10.27
N LYS A 23 44.33 2.02 -9.35
CA LYS A 23 44.54 3.46 -9.06
C LYS A 23 43.55 4.15 -8.11
N THR A 24 43.43 3.68 -6.86
CA THR A 24 43.35 4.57 -5.68
C THR A 24 43.91 3.86 -4.44
N ASN A 25 45.11 4.26 -4.00
CA ASN A 25 45.74 3.79 -2.76
C ASN A 25 45.07 4.41 -1.52
N GLY A 26 43.83 4.02 -1.26
CA GLY A 26 43.15 4.26 0.02
C GLY A 26 42.38 3.00 0.37
N SER A 27 42.88 2.20 1.31
CA SER A 27 42.14 1.06 1.82
C SER A 27 40.76 1.55 2.27
N LEU A 28 39.69 0.98 1.71
CA LEU A 28 38.30 1.24 2.10
C LEU A 28 38.08 0.70 3.52
N LEU A 29 38.65 1.40 4.51
CA LEU A 29 38.51 1.12 5.93
C LEU A 29 37.41 2.02 6.50
N LEU A 30 36.95 1.67 7.70
CA LEU A 30 36.09 2.57 8.45
C LEU A 30 36.88 3.81 8.87
N THR A 31 36.22 4.96 8.81
CA THR A 31 36.67 6.18 9.49
C THR A 31 36.62 5.95 10.99
N GLN A 32 37.42 6.70 11.77
CA GLN A 32 37.45 6.56 13.22
C GLN A 32 36.05 6.71 13.85
N ALA A 33 35.24 7.65 13.35
CA ALA A 33 33.88 7.85 13.80
C ALA A 33 32.97 6.63 13.52
N HIS A 34 33.07 6.03 12.33
CA HIS A 34 32.28 4.84 12.00
C HIS A 34 32.76 3.60 12.75
N TYR A 35 34.07 3.46 12.96
CA TYR A 35 34.64 2.42 13.79
C TYR A 35 34.12 2.52 15.23
N GLN A 36 34.19 3.71 15.83
CA GLN A 36 33.66 3.94 17.18
C GLN A 36 32.15 3.65 17.26
N GLN A 37 31.38 4.04 16.24
CA GLN A 37 29.96 3.73 16.18
C GLN A 37 29.66 2.22 16.12
N CYS A 38 30.51 1.44 15.43
CA CYS A 38 30.32 -0.01 15.31
C CYS A 38 30.84 -0.78 16.53
N CYS A 39 32.02 -0.42 17.03
CA CYS A 39 32.77 -1.21 18.00
C CYS A 39 32.72 -0.63 19.42
N GLY A 40 32.35 0.64 19.59
CA GLY A 40 32.25 1.27 20.91
C GLY A 40 31.09 0.69 21.75
N HIS A 41 31.13 0.88 23.07
CA HIS A 41 30.18 0.26 24.01
C HIS A 41 29.15 1.24 24.61
N ASN A 42 29.20 2.53 24.27
CA ASN A 42 28.29 3.52 24.81
C ASN A 42 26.92 3.48 24.11
N LEU A 43 25.97 2.78 24.75
CA LEU A 43 24.58 2.69 24.29
C LEU A 43 23.90 4.06 24.13
N LYS A 44 24.20 5.04 25.00
CA LYS A 44 23.64 6.40 24.90
C LYS A 44 24.14 7.13 23.65
N ALA A 45 25.38 6.83 23.22
CA ALA A 45 25.96 7.31 21.97
C ALA A 45 25.61 6.43 20.75
N ARG A 46 24.75 5.42 20.92
CA ARG A 46 24.34 4.44 19.89
C ARG A 46 25.50 3.62 19.33
N GLU A 47 26.52 3.38 20.14
CA GLU A 47 27.60 2.47 19.80
C GLU A 47 27.17 1.01 20.05
N ARG A 48 27.64 0.09 19.19
CA ARG A 48 27.03 -1.26 19.05
C ARG A 48 27.77 -2.40 19.72
N GLY A 49 28.97 -2.15 20.25
CA GLY A 49 29.80 -3.16 20.93
C GLY A 49 30.16 -4.35 20.05
N LEU A 50 30.22 -4.17 18.72
CA LEU A 50 30.46 -5.27 17.78
C LEU A 50 31.93 -5.64 17.73
N ASN A 51 32.20 -6.93 17.49
CA ASN A 51 33.56 -7.45 17.39
C ASN A 51 34.37 -6.74 16.26
N PRO A 52 35.52 -6.13 16.56
CA PRO A 52 36.31 -5.37 15.59
C PRO A 52 36.75 -6.16 14.35
N GLU A 53 37.16 -7.43 14.51
CA GLU A 53 37.62 -8.24 13.38
C GLU A 53 36.49 -8.54 12.41
N TRP A 54 35.30 -8.83 12.95
CA TRP A 54 34.10 -9.02 12.13
C TRP A 54 33.69 -7.73 11.42
N ILE A 55 33.78 -6.59 12.09
CA ILE A 55 33.49 -5.28 11.49
C ILE A 55 34.47 -4.96 10.36
N ARG A 56 35.76 -5.21 10.56
CA ARG A 56 36.83 -4.91 9.58
C ARG A 56 36.63 -5.61 8.24
N VAL A 57 36.11 -6.84 8.24
CA VAL A 57 35.90 -7.61 7.00
C VAL A 57 34.52 -7.39 6.36
N ASN A 58 33.53 -6.94 7.14
CA ASN A 58 32.16 -6.75 6.67
C ASN A 58 31.79 -5.30 6.35
N CYS A 59 32.52 -4.32 6.88
CA CYS A 59 32.11 -2.92 6.85
C CYS A 59 33.22 -2.00 6.33
N TYR A 60 32.82 -0.98 5.57
CA TYR A 60 33.73 0.08 5.14
C TYR A 60 33.03 1.43 4.98
N SER A 61 33.78 2.51 5.10
CA SER A 61 33.26 3.86 4.90
C SER A 61 33.31 4.26 3.42
N VAL A 62 32.31 5.02 3.00
CA VAL A 62 32.26 5.65 1.67
C VAL A 62 31.85 7.11 1.78
N ASN A 63 32.37 7.95 0.89
CA ASN A 63 31.86 9.32 0.73
C ASN A 63 30.56 9.32 -0.12
N SER A 64 29.91 10.48 -0.24
CA SER A 64 28.63 10.61 -0.97
C SER A 64 28.74 10.25 -2.46
N THR A 65 29.88 10.54 -3.10
CA THR A 65 30.13 10.19 -4.51
C THR A 65 30.21 8.68 -4.70
N GLN A 66 31.00 8.00 -3.86
CA GLN A 66 31.11 6.55 -3.84
C GLN A 66 29.79 5.88 -3.48
N ALA A 67 29.05 6.41 -2.50
CA ALA A 67 27.72 5.92 -2.15
C ALA A 67 26.74 6.06 -3.30
N SER A 68 26.78 7.17 -4.06
CA SER A 68 25.92 7.38 -5.23
C SER A 68 26.21 6.35 -6.34
N LEU A 69 27.49 6.08 -6.59
CA LEU A 69 27.92 5.06 -7.54
C LEU A 69 27.42 3.67 -7.11
N LEU A 70 27.57 3.34 -5.82
CA LEU A 70 27.10 2.06 -5.28
C LEU A 70 25.58 1.93 -5.35
N LEU A 71 24.83 2.99 -5.13
CA LEU A 71 23.36 2.93 -5.10
C LEU A 71 22.73 2.97 -6.49
N GLY A 72 23.42 3.51 -7.49
CA GLY A 72 22.84 3.82 -8.80
C GLY A 72 21.88 5.02 -8.77
N TYR A 73 21.88 5.80 -7.68
CA TYR A 73 21.14 7.05 -7.53
C TYR A 73 21.84 7.95 -6.50
N GLN A 74 21.53 9.25 -6.53
CA GLN A 74 22.24 10.24 -5.73
C GLN A 74 22.08 10.01 -4.22
N ALA A 75 23.21 9.80 -3.54
CA ALA A 75 23.30 9.77 -2.08
C ALA A 75 23.46 11.19 -1.52
N ARG A 76 22.77 11.50 -0.41
CA ARG A 76 22.85 12.82 0.24
C ARG A 76 23.98 12.96 1.26
N SER A 77 24.63 11.86 1.60
CA SER A 77 25.75 11.79 2.54
C SER A 77 26.60 10.56 2.24
N GLY A 78 27.80 10.53 2.83
CA GLY A 78 28.57 9.29 2.96
C GLY A 78 27.91 8.34 3.95
N GLY A 79 28.63 7.29 4.30
CA GLY A 79 28.18 6.37 5.35
C GLY A 79 28.93 5.07 5.39
N ILE A 80 28.27 4.07 5.97
CA ILE A 80 28.81 2.72 6.18
C ILE A 80 28.16 1.77 5.18
N VAL A 81 28.98 1.05 4.42
CA VAL A 81 28.52 -0.10 3.65
C VAL A 81 28.75 -1.36 4.47
N ILE A 82 27.72 -2.20 4.56
CA ILE A 82 27.76 -3.51 5.22
C ILE A 82 27.61 -4.55 4.11
N GLN A 83 28.64 -5.34 3.82
CA GLN A 83 28.68 -6.24 2.67
C GLN A 83 29.03 -7.67 3.07
N GLY A 84 28.21 -8.62 2.62
CA GLY A 84 28.41 -10.05 2.80
C GLY A 84 29.41 -10.67 1.83
N SER A 85 29.76 -11.92 2.09
CA SER A 85 30.63 -12.75 1.23
C SER A 85 30.04 -13.02 -0.17
N ASN A 86 28.71 -12.92 -0.31
CA ASN A 86 27.99 -13.07 -1.57
C ASN A 86 27.86 -11.77 -2.38
N GLY A 87 28.51 -10.68 -1.96
CA GLY A 87 28.45 -9.38 -2.63
C GLY A 87 27.23 -8.54 -2.26
N GLN A 88 26.17 -9.15 -1.71
CA GLN A 88 25.01 -8.45 -1.20
C GLN A 88 25.40 -7.46 -0.09
N TYR A 89 24.81 -6.26 -0.13
CA TYR A 89 25.10 -5.22 0.85
C TYR A 89 23.88 -4.39 1.27
N GLN A 90 24.05 -3.65 2.36
CA GLN A 90 23.22 -2.52 2.78
C GLN A 90 24.10 -1.30 2.97
N PHE A 91 23.65 -0.15 2.49
CA PHE A 91 24.27 1.14 2.79
C PHE A 91 23.50 1.85 3.90
N ARG A 92 24.22 2.26 4.95
CA ARG A 92 23.70 3.07 6.04
C ARG A 92 24.27 4.49 5.92
N PRO A 93 23.47 5.47 5.47
CA PRO A 93 23.93 6.84 5.36
C PRO A 93 24.14 7.50 6.72
N ASP A 94 25.09 8.43 6.78
CA ASP A 94 25.34 9.26 7.96
C ASP A 94 24.14 10.16 8.26
N LEU A 95 23.57 10.70 7.18
CA LEU A 95 22.36 11.52 7.20
C LEU A 95 21.27 10.83 6.38
N PRO A 96 20.39 10.02 7.00
CA PRO A 96 19.25 9.40 6.32
C PRO A 96 18.33 10.43 5.68
N TRP A 97 17.82 10.12 4.49
CA TRP A 97 16.86 10.98 3.78
C TRP A 97 15.60 10.23 3.37
N ALA A 98 14.51 10.97 3.15
CA ALA A 98 13.24 10.44 2.66
C ALA A 98 13.14 10.58 1.14
N ASP A 99 12.44 9.65 0.49
CA ASP A 99 12.22 9.67 -0.96
C ASP A 99 11.12 10.66 -1.37
N LYS A 100 10.25 11.01 -0.42
CA LYS A 100 9.11 11.93 -0.62
C LYS A 100 8.93 12.82 0.62
N PRO A 101 8.46 14.07 0.45
CA PRO A 101 8.06 14.91 1.57
C PRO A 101 7.06 14.18 2.48
N GLY A 102 7.23 14.33 3.80
CA GLY A 102 6.34 13.72 4.80
C GLY A 102 6.56 12.22 5.08
N LYS A 103 7.44 11.52 4.34
CA LYS A 103 7.80 10.13 4.67
C LYS A 103 9.00 10.05 5.61
N LYS A 104 9.03 9.03 6.46
CA LYS A 104 10.17 8.72 7.33
C LYS A 104 11.38 8.34 6.47
N ALA A 105 12.54 8.92 6.78
CA ALA A 105 13.81 8.58 6.13
C ALA A 105 14.17 7.11 6.36
N ALA A 106 14.59 6.42 5.29
CA ALA A 106 14.99 5.02 5.38
C ALA A 106 16.35 4.91 6.07
N LYS A 107 16.47 4.03 7.08
CA LYS A 107 17.71 3.80 7.83
C LYS A 107 18.80 3.13 6.98
N TYR A 108 18.39 2.25 6.07
CA TYR A 108 19.27 1.52 5.16
C TYR A 108 18.78 1.69 3.72
N ARG A 109 19.72 1.60 2.79
CA ARG A 109 19.52 1.74 1.33
C ARG A 109 20.19 0.57 0.61
N THR A 110 19.67 0.23 -0.56
CA THR A 110 20.18 -0.83 -1.45
C THR A 110 20.26 -0.26 -2.88
N ALA A 111 21.03 -0.89 -3.76
CA ALA A 111 21.11 -0.47 -5.16
C ALA A 111 19.73 -0.45 -5.84
N LEU A 112 19.58 0.47 -6.78
CA LEU A 112 18.44 0.52 -7.69
C LEU A 112 18.52 -0.65 -8.68
N GLY A 113 17.41 -1.38 -8.83
CA GLY A 113 17.28 -2.42 -9.85
C GLY A 113 18.00 -3.74 -9.54
N ASP A 114 18.73 -3.83 -8.43
CA ASP A 114 19.44 -5.06 -8.05
C ASP A 114 18.48 -6.15 -7.58
N GLU A 115 18.68 -7.37 -8.08
CA GLU A 115 18.11 -8.56 -7.46
C GLU A 115 18.74 -8.75 -6.10
N TYR A 116 17.93 -8.80 -5.05
CA TYR A 116 18.42 -8.95 -3.70
C TYR A 116 18.50 -10.42 -3.25
N ASP A 117 19.46 -10.67 -2.36
CA ASP A 117 19.59 -11.87 -1.56
C ASP A 117 19.76 -11.49 -0.07
N VAL A 118 19.90 -12.47 0.82
CA VAL A 118 20.35 -12.22 2.19
C VAL A 118 21.84 -11.86 2.22
N ILE A 119 22.24 -11.01 3.16
CA ILE A 119 23.65 -10.77 3.47
C ILE A 119 24.20 -11.98 4.23
N LEU A 120 25.33 -12.51 3.76
CA LEU A 120 26.11 -13.57 4.39
C LEU A 120 27.37 -12.99 5.04
N PRO A 121 27.39 -12.64 6.34
CA PRO A 121 28.55 -12.01 7.00
C PRO A 121 29.86 -12.77 6.75
N LYS A 122 30.91 -12.07 6.35
CA LYS A 122 32.25 -12.65 6.15
C LYS A 122 32.83 -13.00 7.50
N ASP A 123 33.24 -14.26 7.65
CA ASP A 123 34.03 -14.72 8.79
C ASP A 123 35.48 -14.23 8.60
N PRO A 124 36.10 -13.60 9.62
CA PRO A 124 37.43 -13.00 9.50
C PRO A 124 38.55 -14.03 9.30
N GLU A 125 38.34 -15.29 9.70
CA GLU A 125 39.34 -16.36 9.67
C GLU A 125 39.02 -17.41 8.60
N ASN A 126 37.75 -17.56 8.20
CA ASN A 126 37.32 -18.57 7.26
C ASN A 126 36.60 -18.01 6.02
N LYS A 127 37.36 -17.82 4.92
CA LYS A 127 36.81 -17.39 3.62
C LYS A 127 35.76 -18.34 3.01
N TYR A 128 35.69 -19.59 3.47
CA TYR A 128 34.75 -20.62 3.02
C TYR A 128 33.60 -20.86 4.00
N PHE A 129 33.41 -20.00 5.01
CA PHE A 129 32.42 -20.19 6.09
C PHE A 129 31.02 -20.56 5.57
N TRP A 130 30.52 -19.86 4.55
CA TRP A 130 29.20 -20.12 3.95
C TRP A 130 29.21 -21.13 2.78
N LEU A 131 30.38 -21.64 2.41
CA LEU A 131 30.56 -22.55 1.27
C LEU A 131 30.79 -24.00 1.72
N ASN A 132 31.51 -24.21 2.81
CA ASN A 132 31.69 -25.53 3.40
C ASN A 132 30.48 -25.86 4.30
N LEU A 133 29.43 -26.41 3.69
CA LEU A 133 28.17 -26.70 4.37
C LEU A 133 28.31 -27.71 5.51
N THR A 134 29.24 -28.67 5.42
CA THR A 134 29.50 -29.65 6.48
C THR A 134 30.06 -28.98 7.73
N ASN A 135 31.07 -28.13 7.58
CA ASN A 135 31.62 -27.35 8.70
C ASN A 135 30.59 -26.34 9.24
N LEU A 136 29.83 -25.69 8.35
CA LEU A 136 28.78 -24.76 8.75
C LEU A 136 27.73 -25.44 9.64
N LYS A 137 27.30 -26.67 9.31
CA LYS A 137 26.37 -27.44 10.15
C LYS A 137 26.89 -27.68 11.56
N GLN A 138 28.20 -27.92 11.72
CA GLN A 138 28.81 -28.12 13.04
C GLN A 138 28.83 -26.84 13.88
N LYS A 139 28.84 -25.66 13.24
CA LYS A 139 28.78 -24.36 13.92
C LYS A 139 27.37 -23.88 14.22
N CYS A 140 26.35 -24.46 13.58
CA CYS A 140 24.96 -24.06 13.78
C CYS A 140 24.48 -24.40 15.19
N TYR A 141 23.58 -23.57 15.71
CA TYR A 141 22.78 -23.96 16.87
C TYR A 141 21.88 -25.14 16.47
N SER A 142 21.83 -26.19 17.29
CA SER A 142 21.09 -27.41 16.99
C SER A 142 19.82 -27.49 17.83
N ILE A 143 18.68 -27.69 17.19
CA ILE A 143 17.41 -27.99 17.85
C ILE A 143 17.01 -29.39 17.41
N GLU A 144 16.85 -30.31 18.38
CA GLU A 144 16.51 -31.72 18.10
C GLU A 144 17.47 -32.40 17.09
N GLY A 145 18.77 -32.08 17.19
CA GLY A 145 19.79 -32.63 16.29
C GLY A 145 19.83 -31.99 14.89
N ARG A 146 19.00 -30.97 14.63
CA ARG A 146 18.94 -30.28 13.34
C ARG A 146 19.71 -28.96 13.38
N PRO A 147 20.73 -28.76 12.52
CA PRO A 147 21.51 -27.52 12.50
C PRO A 147 20.70 -26.36 11.93
N CYS A 148 20.53 -25.29 12.70
CA CYS A 148 19.74 -24.13 12.35
C CYS A 148 20.60 -22.89 12.04
N ILE A 149 20.22 -22.16 10.98
CA ILE A 149 20.74 -20.83 10.65
C ILE A 149 19.75 -19.77 11.16
N LEU A 150 20.24 -18.74 11.84
CA LEU A 150 19.40 -17.62 12.23
C LEU A 150 19.14 -16.71 11.02
N ILE A 151 17.91 -16.20 10.92
CA ILE A 151 17.53 -15.16 9.95
C ILE A 151 17.09 -13.93 10.74
N THR A 152 17.73 -12.80 10.49
CA THR A 152 17.35 -11.51 11.09
C THR A 152 17.23 -10.41 10.02
N GLU A 153 16.83 -9.20 10.42
CA GLU A 153 16.92 -8.01 9.57
C GLU A 153 18.14 -7.17 9.95
N GLY A 154 18.92 -6.81 8.92
CA GLY A 154 20.01 -5.85 9.05
C GLY A 154 21.38 -6.49 9.28
N GLY A 155 22.36 -6.06 8.48
CA GLY A 155 23.69 -6.68 8.47
C GLY A 155 24.42 -6.65 9.83
N PHE A 156 24.31 -5.57 10.61
CA PHE A 156 24.94 -5.50 11.94
C PHE A 156 24.41 -6.55 12.92
N LYS A 157 23.12 -6.91 12.85
CA LYS A 157 22.54 -7.93 13.72
C LYS A 157 23.10 -9.31 13.41
N ALA A 158 23.20 -9.62 12.11
CA ALA A 158 23.80 -10.86 11.66
C ALA A 158 25.29 -10.95 12.02
N ILE A 159 26.03 -9.84 11.90
CA ILE A 159 27.43 -9.76 12.33
C ILE A 159 27.56 -10.01 13.85
N ALA A 160 26.71 -9.39 14.67
CA ALA A 160 26.73 -9.58 16.12
C ALA A 160 26.64 -11.06 16.50
N ALA A 161 25.62 -11.77 16.00
CA ALA A 161 25.42 -13.18 16.29
C ALA A 161 26.53 -14.07 15.69
N CYS A 162 26.99 -13.80 14.46
CA CYS A 162 28.09 -14.56 13.85
C CYS A 162 29.40 -14.43 14.64
N SER A 163 29.68 -13.25 15.21
CA SER A 163 30.87 -13.02 16.04
C SER A 163 30.89 -13.86 17.33
N HIS A 164 29.74 -14.41 17.71
CA HIS A 164 29.57 -15.35 18.81
C HIS A 164 29.35 -16.80 18.33
N HIS A 165 29.83 -17.12 17.13
CA HIS A 165 29.76 -18.45 16.51
C HIS A 165 28.33 -18.96 16.31
N ILE A 166 27.37 -18.07 16.07
CA ILE A 166 26.01 -18.44 15.69
C ILE A 166 25.78 -18.01 14.24
N PRO A 167 25.86 -18.95 13.26
CA PRO A 167 25.61 -18.65 11.86
C PRO A 167 24.28 -17.92 11.65
N THR A 168 24.37 -16.67 11.20
CA THR A 168 23.23 -15.76 11.06
C THR A 168 23.31 -15.03 9.73
N VAL A 169 22.19 -14.98 9.01
CA VAL A 169 22.05 -14.23 7.76
C VAL A 169 21.14 -13.03 7.97
N ALA A 170 21.36 -11.96 7.21
CA ALA A 170 20.53 -10.76 7.29
C ALA A 170 19.69 -10.56 6.02
N ALA A 171 18.37 -10.60 6.16
CA ALA A 171 17.48 -10.08 5.13
C ALA A 171 17.59 -8.55 5.06
N LEU A 172 17.43 -7.99 3.85
CA LEU A 172 17.51 -6.53 3.63
C LEU A 172 16.29 -5.78 4.17
N GLY A 173 15.23 -6.52 4.46
CA GLY A 173 13.97 -6.12 5.09
C GLY A 173 13.17 -7.39 5.39
N VAL A 174 12.16 -7.32 6.24
CA VAL A 174 11.42 -8.51 6.72
C VAL A 174 10.84 -9.36 5.59
N GLU A 175 10.31 -8.74 4.53
CA GLU A 175 9.79 -9.48 3.37
C GLU A 175 10.88 -9.89 2.35
N MET A 176 12.12 -9.45 2.51
CA MET A 176 13.22 -9.66 1.54
C MET A 176 14.01 -10.95 1.78
N GLY A 177 13.43 -11.91 2.52
CA GLY A 177 13.81 -13.33 2.42
C GLY A 177 13.14 -14.05 1.24
N LEU A 178 12.20 -13.39 0.57
CA LEU A 178 11.49 -13.89 -0.60
C LEU A 178 11.74 -13.01 -1.82
N THR A 179 11.67 -13.55 -3.03
CA THR A 179 11.82 -12.80 -4.29
C THR A 179 10.83 -11.64 -4.40
N SER A 180 11.15 -10.63 -5.24
CA SER A 180 10.34 -9.42 -5.39
C SER A 180 8.91 -9.70 -5.85
N SER A 181 7.92 -9.12 -5.17
CA SER A 181 6.51 -9.22 -5.58
C SER A 181 6.21 -8.58 -6.93
N LYS A 182 7.02 -7.59 -7.36
CA LYS A 182 6.88 -6.95 -8.68
C LYS A 182 7.20 -7.90 -9.83
N LEU A 183 8.05 -8.89 -9.58
CA LEU A 183 8.50 -9.88 -10.58
C LEU A 183 7.71 -11.19 -10.46
N ASP A 184 6.63 -11.20 -9.68
CA ASP A 184 5.80 -12.37 -9.43
C ASP A 184 4.30 -12.02 -9.48
N PRO A 185 3.74 -11.85 -10.68
CA PRO A 185 2.34 -11.48 -10.88
C PRO A 185 1.35 -12.58 -10.42
N GLN A 186 1.84 -13.80 -10.18
CA GLN A 186 1.03 -14.93 -9.70
C GLN A 186 1.03 -15.06 -8.17
N GLY A 187 1.81 -14.24 -7.45
CA GLY A 187 1.84 -14.22 -5.99
C GLY A 187 2.45 -15.46 -5.33
N LYS A 188 3.29 -16.23 -6.05
CA LYS A 188 3.90 -17.48 -5.58
C LYS A 188 5.17 -17.31 -4.72
N ARG A 189 5.74 -16.10 -4.67
CA ARG A 189 7.03 -15.61 -4.12
C ARG A 189 7.94 -16.72 -3.58
N TYR A 190 9.10 -16.90 -4.21
CA TYR A 190 10.07 -17.94 -3.86
C TYR A 190 11.09 -17.44 -2.83
N LEU A 191 11.83 -18.36 -2.20
CA LEU A 191 12.98 -17.98 -1.37
C LEU A 191 14.05 -17.27 -2.22
N VAL A 192 14.81 -16.37 -1.60
CA VAL A 192 16.02 -15.83 -2.22
C VAL A 192 17.12 -16.91 -2.33
N PRO A 193 18.06 -16.80 -3.29
CA PRO A 193 18.96 -17.89 -3.65
C PRO A 193 19.75 -18.51 -2.49
N SER A 194 20.28 -17.69 -1.58
CA SER A 194 21.07 -18.23 -0.46
C SER A 194 20.19 -18.99 0.54
N LEU A 195 18.98 -18.52 0.83
CA LEU A 195 18.04 -19.21 1.72
C LEU A 195 17.57 -20.54 1.10
N GLU A 196 17.24 -20.53 -0.20
CA GLU A 196 16.89 -21.76 -0.92
C GLU A 196 18.04 -22.77 -0.89
N ARG A 197 19.28 -22.32 -1.14
CA ARG A 197 20.46 -23.17 -1.07
C ARG A 197 20.59 -23.85 0.29
N PHE A 198 20.46 -23.10 1.38
CA PHE A 198 20.55 -23.68 2.72
C PHE A 198 19.38 -24.64 3.01
N ALA A 199 18.15 -24.27 2.64
CA ALA A 199 16.98 -25.12 2.85
C ALA A 199 17.12 -26.47 2.13
N ARG A 200 17.55 -26.45 0.86
CA ARG A 200 17.82 -27.66 0.06
C ARG A 200 18.94 -28.54 0.62
N ASN A 201 19.84 -27.97 1.42
CA ASN A 201 20.95 -28.71 2.05
C ASN A 201 20.63 -29.17 3.48
N GLY A 202 19.34 -29.13 3.87
CA GLY A 202 18.85 -29.70 5.13
C GLY A 202 19.17 -28.86 6.36
N PHE A 203 19.37 -27.55 6.21
CA PHE A 203 19.43 -26.64 7.34
C PHE A 203 18.02 -26.33 7.86
N GLY A 204 17.92 -26.20 9.18
CA GLY A 204 16.80 -25.53 9.83
C GLY A 204 16.99 -24.01 9.89
N PHE A 205 15.95 -23.30 10.32
CA PHE A 205 15.98 -21.85 10.43
C PHE A 205 15.35 -21.35 11.73
N ILE A 206 15.96 -20.33 12.33
CA ILE A 206 15.40 -19.60 13.47
C ILE A 206 15.15 -18.16 13.04
N LEU A 207 13.88 -17.76 13.02
CA LEU A 207 13.47 -16.39 12.72
C LEU A 207 13.73 -15.50 13.94
N ALA A 208 14.76 -14.66 13.83
CA ALA A 208 15.33 -13.83 14.89
C ALA A 208 15.20 -12.32 14.56
N PHE A 209 13.99 -11.90 14.24
CA PHE A 209 13.65 -10.49 13.98
C PHE A 209 13.39 -9.72 15.28
N ASP A 210 13.30 -8.39 15.22
CA ASP A 210 13.14 -7.51 16.38
C ASP A 210 12.00 -7.95 17.32
N ALA A 211 12.12 -7.60 18.60
CA ALA A 211 11.11 -7.93 19.63
C ALA A 211 9.69 -7.44 19.28
N ASP A 212 9.60 -6.35 18.50
CA ASP A 212 8.33 -5.76 18.04
C ASP A 212 7.66 -6.56 16.91
N SER A 213 8.30 -7.62 16.43
CA SER A 213 7.70 -8.56 15.47
C SER A 213 6.40 -9.18 15.99
N TYR A 214 6.25 -9.34 17.30
CA TYR A 214 5.02 -9.86 17.93
C TYR A 214 3.85 -8.87 17.93
N THR A 215 4.13 -7.57 17.86
CA THR A 215 3.10 -6.51 17.93
C THR A 215 2.75 -5.94 16.55
N LYS A 216 3.70 -5.94 15.62
CA LYS A 216 3.51 -5.36 14.27
C LYS A 216 2.93 -6.38 13.30
N LYS A 217 1.64 -6.23 12.98
CA LYS A 217 0.94 -7.07 11.99
C LYS A 217 1.70 -7.26 10.67
N PRO A 218 2.23 -6.21 10.00
CA PRO A 218 2.95 -6.40 8.73
C PRO A 218 4.19 -7.28 8.88
N VAL A 219 4.90 -7.17 10.00
CA VAL A 219 6.06 -8.01 10.31
C VAL A 219 5.62 -9.46 10.49
N ARG A 220 4.55 -9.72 11.26
CA ARG A 220 4.01 -11.08 11.40
C ARG A 220 3.60 -11.70 10.06
N CYS A 221 2.91 -10.95 9.21
CA CYS A 221 2.54 -11.42 7.87
C CYS A 221 3.78 -11.82 7.06
N ALA A 222 4.83 -11.00 7.09
CA ALA A 222 6.08 -11.27 6.39
C ALA A 222 6.78 -12.54 6.93
N LEU A 223 6.84 -12.70 8.26
CA LEU A 223 7.40 -13.90 8.89
C LEU A 223 6.61 -15.16 8.55
N ILE A 224 5.27 -15.10 8.55
CA ILE A 224 4.44 -16.25 8.16
C ILE A 224 4.70 -16.63 6.71
N LYS A 225 4.73 -15.66 5.79
CA LYS A 225 5.04 -15.94 4.36
C LYS A 225 6.41 -16.60 4.21
N LEU A 226 7.43 -16.07 4.89
CA LEU A 226 8.80 -16.60 4.84
C LEU A 226 8.87 -18.01 5.43
N GLY A 227 8.34 -18.22 6.64
CA GLY A 227 8.35 -19.52 7.31
C GLY A 227 7.58 -20.59 6.52
N CYS A 228 6.44 -20.23 5.91
CA CYS A 228 5.71 -21.14 5.02
C CYS A 228 6.53 -21.54 3.79
N GLN A 229 7.27 -20.61 3.17
CA GLN A 229 8.12 -20.94 2.02
C GLN A 229 9.32 -21.80 2.41
N LEU A 230 9.95 -21.55 3.57
CA LEU A 230 11.01 -22.41 4.11
C LEU A 230 10.50 -23.84 4.39
N ALA A 231 9.31 -23.95 5.00
CA ALA A 231 8.69 -25.24 5.32
C ALA A 231 8.39 -26.11 4.09
N ARG A 232 8.20 -25.52 2.90
CA ARG A 232 8.02 -26.26 1.64
C ARG A 232 9.25 -27.07 1.22
N PHE A 233 10.42 -26.76 1.77
CA PHE A 233 11.64 -27.54 1.58
C PHE A 233 11.85 -28.61 2.66
N HIS A 234 10.83 -28.85 3.51
CA HIS A 234 10.93 -29.71 4.70
C HIS A 234 12.00 -29.26 5.70
N ALA A 235 12.46 -28.00 5.60
CA ALA A 235 13.34 -27.38 6.57
C ALA A 235 12.55 -27.08 7.85
N PRO A 236 13.03 -27.48 9.05
CA PRO A 236 12.39 -27.07 10.29
C PRO A 236 12.56 -25.56 10.47
N VAL A 237 11.50 -24.90 10.93
CA VAL A 237 11.49 -23.45 11.14
C VAL A 237 11.06 -23.19 12.56
N TYR A 238 11.76 -22.29 13.22
CA TYR A 238 11.48 -21.85 14.58
C TYR A 238 11.43 -20.32 14.62
N CYS A 239 10.80 -19.77 15.66
CA CYS A 239 10.81 -18.36 15.97
C CYS A 239 11.43 -18.16 17.35
N LEU A 240 12.29 -17.13 17.52
CA LEU A 240 12.67 -16.72 18.87
C LEU A 240 11.42 -16.39 19.69
N PRO A 241 11.39 -16.66 21.01
CA PRO A 241 10.26 -16.33 21.86
C PRO A 241 10.06 -14.81 21.94
N LYS A 242 8.97 -14.36 22.53
CA LYS A 242 8.75 -12.94 22.82
C LYS A 242 9.65 -12.50 23.99
N TRP A 243 10.34 -11.37 23.86
CA TRP A 243 11.07 -10.70 24.95
C TRP A 243 10.74 -9.21 25.02
N SER A 244 11.22 -8.52 26.06
CA SER A 244 10.97 -7.09 26.26
C SER A 244 11.91 -6.23 25.43
N GLU A 245 11.38 -5.20 24.73
CA GLU A 245 12.24 -4.20 24.05
C GLU A 245 13.20 -3.48 25.02
N LYS A 246 12.90 -3.47 26.33
CA LYS A 246 13.80 -2.93 27.37
C LYS A 246 15.05 -3.78 27.58
N GLU A 247 15.01 -5.06 27.23
CA GLU A 247 16.17 -5.95 27.26
C GLU A 247 17.00 -5.84 25.98
N GLY A 248 16.60 -5.01 25.02
CA GLY A 248 17.23 -4.85 23.71
C GLY A 248 16.23 -5.10 22.59
N LYS A 249 16.10 -4.15 21.65
CA LYS A 249 15.09 -4.22 20.58
C LYS A 249 15.44 -5.27 19.53
N GLY A 250 16.67 -5.23 19.01
CA GLY A 250 17.24 -6.24 18.12
C GLY A 250 18.06 -7.27 18.89
N ILE A 251 18.41 -8.37 18.21
CA ILE A 251 19.31 -9.38 18.80
C ILE A 251 20.71 -8.83 19.08
N ASP A 252 21.19 -7.86 18.29
CA ASP A 252 22.44 -7.13 18.55
C ASP A 252 22.37 -6.35 19.85
N ASP A 253 21.30 -5.56 20.04
CA ASP A 253 21.08 -4.79 21.26
C ASP A 253 20.96 -5.73 22.47
N TYR A 254 20.22 -6.84 22.33
CA TYR A 254 20.04 -7.83 23.40
C TYR A 254 21.35 -8.48 23.82
N ILE A 255 22.17 -8.91 22.87
CA ILE A 255 23.48 -9.52 23.15
C ILE A 255 24.41 -8.50 23.80
N GLN A 256 24.41 -7.24 23.34
CA GLN A 256 25.23 -6.17 23.93
C GLN A 256 24.83 -5.87 25.38
N MET A 257 23.52 -5.87 25.68
CA MET A 257 23.00 -5.53 27.00
C MET A 257 23.07 -6.67 28.02
N ASN A 258 22.81 -7.91 27.59
CA ASN A 258 22.63 -9.05 28.50
C ASN A 258 23.70 -10.15 28.34
N GLY A 259 24.53 -10.06 27.32
CA GLY A 259 25.53 -11.06 26.98
C GLY A 259 24.99 -12.24 26.17
N ILE A 260 25.90 -12.91 25.48
CA ILE A 260 25.59 -14.03 24.59
C ILE A 260 25.02 -15.25 25.33
N GLU A 261 25.49 -15.54 26.55
CA GLU A 261 25.01 -16.70 27.30
C GLU A 261 23.54 -16.54 27.71
N GLN A 262 23.10 -15.32 28.01
CA GLN A 262 21.69 -15.07 28.26
C GLN A 262 20.86 -15.19 26.98
N PHE A 263 21.38 -14.73 25.84
CA PHE A 263 20.73 -14.95 24.53
C PHE A 263 20.55 -16.44 24.22
N ARG A 264 21.59 -17.26 24.46
CA ARG A 264 21.55 -18.72 24.26
C ARG A 264 20.54 -19.40 25.17
N SER A 265 20.60 -19.09 26.47
CA SER A 265 19.81 -19.77 27.50
C SER A 265 18.35 -19.31 27.59
N LYS A 266 18.01 -18.08 27.20
CA LYS A 266 16.64 -17.55 27.25
C LYS A 266 15.95 -17.48 25.89
N LEU A 267 16.66 -17.11 24.82
CA LEU A 267 16.03 -16.91 23.51
C LEU A 267 16.21 -18.12 22.60
N LEU A 268 17.44 -18.61 22.40
CA LEU A 268 17.67 -19.75 21.51
C LEU A 268 17.07 -21.05 22.03
N SER A 269 17.32 -21.40 23.30
CA SER A 269 16.79 -22.61 23.94
C SER A 269 15.26 -22.68 23.96
N SER A 270 14.60 -21.53 23.96
CA SER A 270 13.16 -21.37 24.07
C SER A 270 12.52 -20.98 22.73
N SER A 271 13.22 -21.24 21.63
CA SER A 271 12.68 -21.03 20.29
C SER A 271 11.42 -21.87 20.09
N LYS A 272 10.34 -21.24 19.64
CA LYS A 272 9.06 -21.89 19.37
C LYS A 272 9.06 -22.52 17.99
N ASP A 273 8.47 -23.71 17.85
CA ASP A 273 8.18 -24.28 16.54
C ASP A 273 7.30 -23.33 15.70
N PHE A 274 7.62 -23.18 14.43
CA PHE A 274 6.94 -22.24 13.55
C PHE A 274 5.47 -22.59 13.32
N GLN A 275 5.08 -23.88 13.28
CA GLN A 275 3.68 -24.25 13.08
C GLN A 275 2.85 -23.85 14.31
N GLN A 276 3.36 -24.10 15.51
CA GLN A 276 2.73 -23.64 16.75
C GLN A 276 2.64 -22.12 16.81
N TRP A 277 3.74 -21.42 16.50
CA TRP A 277 3.76 -19.96 16.46
C TRP A 277 2.78 -19.41 15.42
N ARG A 278 2.70 -20.01 14.23
CA ARG A 278 1.77 -19.62 13.17
C ARG A 278 0.32 -19.76 13.64
N GLN A 279 -0.05 -20.88 14.26
CA GLN A 279 -1.42 -21.07 14.77
C GLN A 279 -1.83 -19.98 15.77
N GLU A 280 -0.90 -19.53 16.62
CA GLU A 280 -1.13 -18.46 17.60
C GLU A 280 -1.38 -17.09 16.94
N TYR A 281 -0.69 -16.79 15.83
CA TYR A 281 -0.64 -15.42 15.29
C TYR A 281 -1.23 -15.24 13.88
N GLU A 282 -1.53 -16.31 13.15
CA GLU A 282 -1.97 -16.25 11.74
C GLU A 282 -3.30 -15.53 11.58
N LYS A 283 -4.28 -15.86 12.43
CA LYS A 283 -5.59 -15.19 12.40
C LYS A 283 -5.42 -13.68 12.56
N ASP A 284 -4.69 -13.23 13.58
CA ASP A 284 -4.50 -11.78 13.80
C ASP A 284 -3.65 -11.07 12.75
N ALA A 285 -2.73 -11.80 12.11
CA ALA A 285 -1.86 -11.29 11.05
C ALA A 285 -2.67 -11.06 9.76
N PHE A 286 -3.48 -12.03 9.34
CA PHE A 286 -4.28 -11.95 8.10
C PHE A 286 -5.72 -11.48 8.30
N ASN A 287 -6.16 -11.24 9.54
CA ASN A 287 -7.40 -10.53 9.83
C ASN A 287 -7.30 -9.12 9.24
N GLN A 288 -7.78 -8.98 8.00
CA GLN A 288 -8.27 -7.73 7.48
C GLN A 288 -9.33 -7.28 8.49
N LYS A 289 -9.09 -6.15 9.18
CA LYS A 289 -10.24 -5.38 9.65
C LYS A 289 -10.97 -5.00 8.37
N ILE A 290 -11.95 -5.81 7.97
CA ILE A 290 -13.02 -5.37 7.09
C ILE A 290 -13.69 -4.27 7.92
N LYS A 291 -13.23 -3.03 7.77
CA LYS A 291 -14.16 -1.93 7.96
C LYS A 291 -15.28 -2.25 6.98
N PRO A 292 -16.56 -2.27 7.38
CA PRO A 292 -17.63 -2.38 6.41
C PRO A 292 -17.39 -1.28 5.39
N SER A 293 -16.91 -1.67 4.21
CA SER A 293 -16.71 -0.72 3.13
C SER A 293 -18.12 -0.32 2.74
N PRO A 294 -18.39 0.97 2.54
CA PRO A 294 -19.61 1.34 1.85
C PRO A 294 -19.69 0.54 0.54
N PRO A 295 -20.91 0.22 0.06
CA PRO A 295 -21.08 -0.43 -1.23
C PRO A 295 -20.34 0.34 -2.33
N GLN A 296 -20.06 -0.31 -3.46
CA GLN A 296 -19.35 0.40 -4.52
C GLN A 296 -20.20 1.58 -5.04
N SER A 297 -19.57 2.74 -5.24
CA SER A 297 -20.26 3.98 -5.62
C SER A 297 -21.02 3.88 -6.95
N ASP A 298 -20.61 2.97 -7.83
CA ASP A 298 -21.28 2.71 -9.11
C ASP A 298 -22.56 1.88 -8.96
N VAL A 299 -22.60 0.96 -7.99
CA VAL A 299 -23.78 0.19 -7.60
C VAL A 299 -24.83 1.13 -7.03
N ILE A 300 -24.46 1.91 -6.00
CA ILE A 300 -25.36 2.88 -5.37
C ILE A 300 -25.79 3.96 -6.36
N GLY A 301 -24.86 4.50 -7.15
CA GLY A 301 -25.21 5.48 -8.18
C GLY A 301 -26.15 4.93 -9.25
N SER A 302 -26.10 3.63 -9.57
CA SER A 302 -27.06 3.01 -10.49
C SER A 302 -28.43 2.83 -9.86
N GLU A 303 -28.48 2.49 -8.57
CA GLU A 303 -29.72 2.38 -7.81
C GLU A 303 -30.43 3.73 -7.71
N ILE A 304 -29.70 4.76 -7.26
CA ILE A 304 -30.20 6.14 -7.16
C ILE A 304 -30.65 6.63 -8.54
N ALA A 305 -29.86 6.43 -9.60
CA ALA A 305 -30.26 6.82 -10.95
C ALA A 305 -31.55 6.14 -11.41
N SER A 306 -31.80 4.90 -10.99
CA SER A 306 -33.02 4.18 -11.38
C SER A 306 -34.24 4.74 -10.64
N LYS A 307 -34.11 5.02 -9.34
CA LYS A 307 -35.19 5.59 -8.51
C LYS A 307 -35.51 7.05 -8.86
N TYR A 308 -34.49 7.87 -9.13
CA TYR A 308 -34.63 9.32 -9.34
C TYR A 308 -34.60 9.75 -10.81
N ARG A 309 -34.75 8.81 -11.77
CA ARG A 309 -34.68 9.10 -13.21
C ARG A 309 -35.65 10.18 -13.66
N ASN A 310 -36.83 10.23 -13.05
CA ASN A 310 -37.88 11.18 -13.39
C ASN A 310 -37.77 12.48 -12.58
N TYR A 311 -36.83 12.59 -11.66
CA TYR A 311 -36.72 13.73 -10.75
C TYR A 311 -35.44 14.52 -10.97
N TRP A 312 -34.37 13.90 -11.47
CA TRP A 312 -33.09 14.55 -11.74
C TRP A 312 -32.62 14.28 -13.16
N ILE A 313 -32.11 15.32 -13.82
CA ILE A 313 -31.51 15.23 -15.15
C ILE A 313 -30.27 16.12 -15.19
N TYR A 314 -29.16 15.61 -15.74
CA TYR A 314 -28.04 16.44 -16.15
C TYR A 314 -28.21 16.88 -17.60
N CYS A 315 -28.24 18.17 -17.84
CA CYS A 315 -28.35 18.74 -19.18
C CYS A 315 -27.00 19.31 -19.64
N ASP A 316 -26.49 18.80 -20.76
CA ASP A 316 -25.19 19.20 -21.30
C ASP A 316 -25.22 20.61 -21.91
N SER A 317 -26.27 20.95 -22.66
CA SER A 317 -26.41 22.29 -23.25
C SER A 317 -26.47 23.40 -22.20
N LEU A 318 -27.12 23.13 -21.06
CA LEU A 318 -27.19 24.05 -19.92
C LEU A 318 -26.01 23.89 -18.94
N ARG A 319 -25.16 22.87 -19.15
CA ARG A 319 -24.04 22.46 -18.28
C ARG A 319 -24.40 22.32 -16.80
N THR A 320 -25.64 21.97 -16.49
CA THR A 320 -26.15 21.96 -15.12
C THR A 320 -27.11 20.80 -14.85
N TRP A 321 -27.40 20.58 -13.57
CA TRP A 321 -28.44 19.65 -13.13
C TRP A 321 -29.79 20.36 -13.06
N LEU A 322 -30.86 19.65 -13.39
CA LEU A 322 -32.24 20.06 -13.16
C LEU A 322 -32.93 19.06 -12.24
N ALA A 323 -33.73 19.57 -11.31
CA ALA A 323 -34.56 18.80 -10.40
C ALA A 323 -36.04 19.17 -10.57
N TYR A 324 -36.91 18.17 -10.63
CA TYR A 324 -38.34 18.35 -10.85
C TYR A 324 -39.11 18.59 -9.56
N GLY A 325 -39.94 19.63 -9.55
CA GLY A 325 -40.94 19.87 -8.50
C GLY A 325 -40.39 20.37 -7.17
N ILE A 326 -39.11 20.76 -7.10
CA ILE A 326 -38.46 21.12 -5.82
C ILE A 326 -38.84 22.50 -5.30
N VAL A 327 -38.94 23.50 -6.19
CA VAL A 327 -39.31 24.88 -5.83
C VAL A 327 -40.77 25.15 -6.18
N THR A 328 -41.18 24.69 -7.35
CA THR A 328 -42.54 24.86 -7.86
C THR A 328 -43.05 23.52 -8.37
N PRO A 329 -44.19 23.02 -7.85
CA PRO A 329 -44.78 21.77 -8.34
C PRO A 329 -44.97 21.81 -9.85
N GLY A 330 -44.59 20.74 -10.55
CA GLY A 330 -44.72 20.68 -12.01
C GLY A 330 -43.57 21.28 -12.82
N VAL A 331 -42.60 21.94 -12.16
CA VAL A 331 -41.53 22.69 -12.84
C VAL A 331 -40.17 22.07 -12.58
N TRP A 332 -39.33 22.00 -13.62
CA TRP A 332 -37.90 21.69 -13.51
C TRP A 332 -37.10 22.94 -13.14
N THR A 333 -36.29 22.84 -12.09
CA THR A 333 -35.45 23.94 -11.60
C THR A 333 -33.99 23.55 -11.66
N THR A 334 -33.12 24.48 -12.09
CA THR A 334 -31.67 24.26 -12.09
C THR A 334 -31.14 24.16 -10.67
N VAL A 335 -30.26 23.19 -10.41
CA VAL A 335 -29.65 22.95 -9.10
C VAL A 335 -28.14 22.77 -9.21
N SER A 336 -27.42 23.08 -8.12
CA SER A 336 -25.97 22.93 -8.06
C SER A 336 -25.55 21.47 -7.81
N GLU A 337 -24.27 21.17 -8.08
CA GLU A 337 -23.69 19.87 -7.70
C GLU A 337 -23.67 19.68 -6.18
N ASP A 338 -23.52 20.76 -5.41
CA ASP A 338 -23.55 20.72 -3.94
C ASP A 338 -24.95 20.37 -3.41
N TYR A 339 -26.02 20.82 -4.07
CA TYR A 339 -27.38 20.39 -3.76
C TYR A 339 -27.53 18.87 -3.97
N LEU A 340 -27.07 18.35 -5.11
CA LEU A 340 -27.06 16.91 -5.38
C LEU A 340 -26.21 16.14 -4.35
N ALA A 341 -25.08 16.70 -3.93
CA ALA A 341 -24.22 16.09 -2.92
C ALA A 341 -24.93 15.98 -1.57
N ALA A 342 -25.66 17.02 -1.15
CA ALA A 342 -26.46 17.01 0.08
C ALA A 342 -27.60 15.98 0.01
N GLU A 343 -28.35 15.94 -1.10
CA GLU A 343 -29.44 14.96 -1.29
C GLU A 343 -28.92 13.51 -1.28
N ILE A 344 -27.79 13.25 -1.94
CA ILE A 344 -27.16 11.93 -1.93
C ILE A 344 -26.72 11.55 -0.52
N ASP A 345 -26.20 12.49 0.26
CA ASP A 345 -25.81 12.22 1.64
C ASP A 345 -27.01 11.80 2.48
N CYS A 346 -28.12 12.53 2.42
CA CYS A 346 -29.36 12.15 3.09
C CYS A 346 -29.85 10.74 2.66
N ILE A 347 -29.81 10.43 1.37
CA ILE A 347 -30.18 9.10 0.85
C ILE A 347 -29.27 8.00 1.42
N LEU A 348 -27.97 8.28 1.55
CA LEU A 348 -27.01 7.32 2.11
C LEU A 348 -27.25 7.11 3.61
N GLU A 349 -27.53 8.17 4.36
CA GLU A 349 -27.87 8.10 5.78
C GLU A 349 -29.15 7.28 6.04
N GLU A 350 -30.21 7.53 5.26
CA GLU A 350 -31.47 6.76 5.33
C GLU A 350 -31.25 5.26 5.05
N LYS A 351 -30.29 4.93 4.17
CA LYS A 351 -29.90 3.56 3.85
C LYS A 351 -28.96 2.93 4.88
N GLY A 352 -28.57 3.66 5.92
CA GLY A 352 -27.59 3.23 6.91
C GLY A 352 -26.14 3.14 6.37
N ILE A 353 -25.86 3.76 5.23
CA ILE A 353 -24.54 3.78 4.60
C ILE A 353 -23.74 4.96 5.19
N ILE A 354 -23.15 4.72 6.35
CA ILE A 354 -22.32 5.70 7.08
C ILE A 354 -20.83 5.35 7.00
N GLY A 355 -19.96 6.33 7.24
CA GLY A 355 -18.52 6.09 7.40
C GLY A 355 -17.73 5.88 6.09
N TYR A 356 -18.25 6.35 4.96
CA TYR A 356 -17.59 6.26 3.64
C TYR A 356 -16.38 7.21 3.48
N GLY A 357 -16.05 7.99 4.51
CA GLY A 357 -14.79 8.73 4.63
C GLY A 357 -14.83 10.09 3.94
N THR A 358 -14.16 10.21 2.79
CA THR A 358 -13.94 11.49 2.10
C THR A 358 -15.04 11.80 1.08
N ASN A 359 -15.21 13.08 0.73
CA ASN A 359 -16.13 13.56 -0.32
C ASN A 359 -15.94 12.87 -1.70
N SER A 360 -14.80 12.22 -1.95
CA SER A 360 -14.57 11.44 -3.17
C SER A 360 -15.63 10.35 -3.43
N TYR A 361 -16.23 9.78 -2.38
CA TYR A 361 -17.26 8.75 -2.54
C TYR A 361 -18.54 9.33 -3.17
N ILE A 362 -19.05 10.44 -2.64
CA ILE A 362 -20.22 11.16 -3.20
C ILE A 362 -19.92 11.66 -4.61
N LYS A 363 -18.74 12.24 -4.86
CA LYS A 363 -18.36 12.70 -6.20
C LYS A 363 -18.38 11.57 -7.24
N ASN A 364 -17.97 10.36 -6.86
CA ASN A 364 -18.03 9.20 -7.75
C ASN A 364 -19.47 8.77 -8.03
N ILE A 365 -20.37 8.87 -7.04
CA ILE A 365 -21.81 8.64 -7.21
C ILE A 365 -22.39 9.68 -8.18
N ILE A 366 -22.13 10.97 -7.97
CA ILE A 366 -22.57 12.05 -8.87
C ILE A 366 -22.05 11.82 -10.29
N GLY A 367 -20.78 11.42 -10.44
CA GLY A 367 -20.22 11.07 -11.75
C GLY A 367 -20.96 9.90 -12.43
N LYS A 368 -21.45 8.92 -11.65
CA LYS A 368 -22.28 7.83 -12.16
C LYS A 368 -23.68 8.32 -12.54
N LEU A 369 -24.31 9.14 -11.70
CA LEU A 369 -25.61 9.76 -11.98
C LEU A 369 -25.54 10.57 -13.28
N LYS A 370 -24.50 11.39 -13.44
CA LYS A 370 -24.28 12.25 -14.61
C LYS A 370 -24.30 11.46 -15.92
N ARG A 371 -23.72 10.25 -15.92
CA ARG A 371 -23.72 9.34 -17.08
C ARG A 371 -25.05 8.63 -17.30
N ARG A 372 -25.85 8.41 -16.25
CA ARG A 372 -27.12 7.66 -16.30
C ARG A 372 -28.33 8.55 -16.55
N LEU A 373 -28.28 9.80 -16.10
CA LEU A 373 -29.35 10.80 -16.15
C LEU A 373 -29.02 11.93 -17.14
N TYR A 374 -28.27 11.59 -18.19
CA TYR A 374 -27.77 12.54 -19.18
C TYR A 374 -28.84 12.89 -20.22
N THR A 375 -28.95 14.18 -20.54
CA THR A 375 -29.58 14.68 -21.78
C THR A 375 -28.64 15.66 -22.47
N ARG A 376 -28.60 15.61 -23.80
CA ARG A 376 -27.74 16.51 -24.59
C ARG A 376 -28.31 17.92 -24.62
N GLU A 377 -29.60 18.03 -24.94
CA GLU A 377 -30.34 19.29 -25.01
C GLU A 377 -31.56 19.22 -24.09
N TRP A 378 -31.98 20.39 -23.61
CA TRP A 378 -33.23 20.54 -22.88
C TRP A 378 -34.35 20.83 -23.86
N GLN A 379 -35.28 19.88 -23.98
CA GLN A 379 -36.44 20.00 -24.86
C GLN A 379 -37.68 19.95 -23.98
N GLU A 380 -38.31 21.11 -23.78
CA GLU A 380 -39.67 21.16 -23.25
C GLU A 380 -40.59 20.46 -24.26
N LYS A 381 -41.67 19.84 -23.79
CA LYS A 381 -42.66 19.26 -24.68
C LYS A 381 -43.39 20.41 -25.38
N LEU A 382 -42.76 20.94 -26.42
CA LEU A 382 -43.23 22.09 -27.16
C LEU A 382 -44.59 21.76 -27.76
N SER A 383 -45.51 22.64 -27.42
CA SER A 383 -46.52 23.14 -28.33
C SER A 383 -45.91 23.44 -29.70
N SER A 384 -46.09 22.48 -30.60
CA SER A 384 -45.80 22.51 -32.04
C SER A 384 -44.40 22.97 -32.45
N GLU A 385 -43.55 22.04 -32.91
CA GLU A 385 -42.64 22.32 -34.02
C GLU A 385 -42.40 21.06 -34.85
N HIS A 386 -43.02 21.07 -36.04
CA HIS A 386 -42.83 20.19 -37.22
C HIS A 386 -42.96 18.67 -36.96
N GLU A 387 -44.07 17.98 -37.25
CA GLU A 387 -44.84 17.89 -38.49
C GLU A 387 -46.14 17.08 -38.22
N VAL A 388 -47.24 17.44 -38.89
CA VAL A 388 -48.52 16.70 -38.99
C VAL A 388 -49.44 16.70 -37.75
N LEU A 389 -49.83 17.89 -37.24
CA LEU A 389 -51.20 18.30 -36.86
C LEU A 389 -51.16 19.58 -35.99
N PRO A 390 -51.78 20.69 -36.41
CA PRO A 390 -51.91 21.89 -35.58
C PRO A 390 -52.93 21.60 -34.47
N GLY A 391 -52.47 21.42 -33.24
CA GLY A 391 -53.39 21.21 -32.11
C GLY A 391 -52.75 20.94 -30.76
N ALA A 392 -51.71 20.10 -30.66
CA ALA A 392 -51.21 19.64 -29.36
C ALA A 392 -50.23 20.63 -28.70
N ALA A 393 -50.71 21.83 -28.36
CA ALA A 393 -49.99 22.77 -27.52
C ALA A 393 -50.21 22.48 -26.04
N PHE A 394 -49.14 22.43 -25.24
CA PHE A 394 -49.23 22.19 -23.80
C PHE A 394 -48.87 23.46 -23.03
N LEU A 395 -49.73 23.88 -22.10
CA LEU A 395 -49.51 25.05 -21.25
C LEU A 395 -49.47 24.66 -19.77
N PRO A 396 -48.37 24.93 -19.05
CA PRO A 396 -48.28 24.66 -17.63
C PRO A 396 -49.03 25.73 -16.80
N PHE A 397 -50.16 25.35 -16.20
CA PHE A 397 -50.87 26.12 -15.17
C PHE A 397 -50.48 25.64 -13.78
N ARG A 398 -50.83 26.42 -12.75
CA ARG A 398 -50.53 26.04 -11.35
C ARG A 398 -51.18 24.71 -10.95
N ASN A 399 -52.39 24.42 -11.44
CA ASN A 399 -53.13 23.19 -11.14
C ASN A 399 -52.90 22.03 -12.13
N GLY A 400 -52.10 22.19 -13.18
CA GLY A 400 -51.82 21.12 -14.14
C GLY A 400 -51.32 21.63 -15.49
N VAL A 401 -51.23 20.74 -16.48
CA VAL A 401 -50.80 21.07 -17.83
C VAL A 401 -51.99 20.97 -18.78
N LEU A 402 -52.42 22.09 -19.35
CA LEU A 402 -53.51 22.13 -20.31
C LEU A 402 -53.03 21.71 -21.70
N GLU A 403 -53.68 20.73 -22.30
CA GLU A 403 -53.55 20.45 -23.73
C GLU A 403 -54.56 21.29 -24.52
N ILE A 404 -54.07 22.27 -25.28
CA ILE A 404 -54.88 23.26 -25.99
C ILE A 404 -55.81 22.59 -27.02
N ALA A 405 -55.34 21.56 -27.75
CA ALA A 405 -56.13 20.86 -28.76
C ALA A 405 -57.44 20.28 -28.20
N THR A 406 -57.35 19.70 -27.00
CA THR A 406 -58.41 18.88 -26.42
C THR A 406 -59.14 19.60 -25.29
N GLY A 407 -58.58 20.71 -24.80
CA GLY A 407 -59.02 21.37 -23.56
C GLY A 407 -58.79 20.52 -22.31
N THR A 408 -58.05 19.40 -22.41
CA THR A 408 -57.87 18.47 -21.31
C THR A 408 -56.76 18.95 -20.38
N LEU A 409 -57.06 19.04 -19.08
CA LEU A 409 -56.09 19.35 -18.04
C LEU A 409 -55.41 18.07 -17.54
N HIS A 410 -54.14 17.91 -17.88
CA HIS A 410 -53.30 16.80 -17.42
C HIS A 410 -52.69 17.13 -16.06
N GLN A 411 -52.46 16.10 -15.24
CA GLN A 411 -51.65 16.28 -14.04
C GLN A 411 -50.20 16.62 -14.40
N HIS A 412 -49.56 17.41 -13.54
CA HIS A 412 -48.13 17.71 -13.65
C HIS A 412 -47.30 16.42 -13.73
N SER A 413 -46.45 16.33 -14.74
CA SER A 413 -45.57 15.18 -14.96
C SER A 413 -44.18 15.63 -15.39
N PRO A 414 -43.10 14.99 -14.89
CA PRO A 414 -41.74 15.32 -15.29
C PRO A 414 -41.49 15.20 -16.80
N GLY A 415 -42.27 14.37 -17.49
CA GLY A 415 -42.18 14.15 -18.93
C GLY A 415 -42.49 15.39 -19.77
N PHE A 416 -43.18 16.39 -19.23
CA PHE A 416 -43.45 17.65 -19.94
C PHE A 416 -42.23 18.58 -20.01
N ARG A 417 -41.28 18.45 -19.06
CA ARG A 417 -40.01 19.19 -19.03
C ARG A 417 -40.11 20.73 -18.92
N PHE A 418 -41.26 21.27 -18.54
CA PHE A 418 -41.41 22.72 -18.35
C PHE A 418 -40.50 23.25 -17.23
N THR A 419 -39.85 24.38 -17.51
CA THR A 419 -39.03 25.16 -16.56
C THR A 419 -39.77 26.38 -16.02
N TRP A 420 -41.05 26.52 -16.38
CA TRP A 420 -41.92 27.61 -16.00
C TRP A 420 -43.36 27.11 -15.83
N GLN A 421 -44.20 27.90 -15.15
CA GLN A 421 -45.65 27.72 -15.11
C GLN A 421 -46.36 29.07 -15.01
N LEU A 422 -47.62 29.14 -15.44
CA LEU A 422 -48.47 30.30 -15.24
C LEU A 422 -48.84 30.45 -13.75
N PRO A 423 -48.92 31.69 -13.23
CA PRO A 423 -49.19 31.95 -11.81
C PRO A 423 -50.69 31.80 -11.45
N ARG A 424 -51.48 31.11 -12.26
CA ARG A 424 -52.92 30.93 -12.10
C ARG A 424 -53.35 29.49 -12.40
N ASP A 425 -54.50 29.12 -11.87
CA ASP A 425 -55.15 27.85 -12.18
C ASP A 425 -55.91 27.94 -13.50
N TYR A 426 -56.05 26.81 -14.19
CA TYR A 426 -56.97 26.67 -15.31
C TYR A 426 -58.38 26.38 -14.78
N ASP A 427 -59.37 27.18 -15.20
CA ASP A 427 -60.78 27.05 -14.84
C ASP A 427 -61.65 27.14 -16.09
N LEU A 428 -62.43 26.08 -16.36
CA LEU A 428 -63.38 26.02 -17.48
C LEU A 428 -64.58 26.95 -17.28
N ALA A 429 -64.95 27.28 -16.04
CA ALA A 429 -66.10 28.13 -15.72
C ALA A 429 -65.83 29.63 -15.96
N GLN A 430 -64.58 30.02 -16.18
CA GLN A 430 -64.17 31.40 -16.51
C GLN A 430 -64.10 31.67 -18.02
N GLN A 431 -64.71 30.82 -18.86
CA GLN A 431 -64.86 31.07 -20.31
C GLN A 431 -65.95 32.10 -20.65
N ASP A 432 -66.27 33.01 -19.73
CA ASP A 432 -67.09 34.18 -20.05
C ASP A 432 -66.22 35.23 -20.73
N TRP A 433 -66.05 35.06 -22.05
CA TRP A 433 -65.29 35.96 -22.90
C TRP A 433 -66.02 37.29 -23.15
N SER A 434 -67.24 37.47 -22.63
CA SER A 434 -68.03 38.70 -22.84
C SER A 434 -67.29 39.96 -22.38
N LYS A 435 -66.43 39.88 -21.36
CA LYS A 435 -65.56 41.01 -20.94
C LYS A 435 -64.45 41.33 -21.94
N ILE A 436 -63.95 40.33 -22.66
CA ILE A 436 -62.89 40.49 -23.67
C ILE A 436 -63.51 40.92 -25.01
N GLU A 437 -64.67 40.35 -25.39
CA GLU A 437 -65.47 40.82 -26.53
C GLU A 437 -65.89 42.29 -26.36
N HIS A 438 -66.47 42.64 -25.21
CA HIS A 438 -66.87 44.03 -24.94
C HIS A 438 -65.67 45.00 -24.95
N TRP A 439 -64.48 44.55 -24.52
CA TRP A 439 -63.28 45.37 -24.64
C TRP A 439 -62.85 45.53 -26.09
N LEU A 440 -62.83 44.45 -26.89
CA LEU A 440 -62.46 44.50 -28.31
C LEU A 440 -63.43 45.37 -29.12
N ASP A 441 -64.73 45.27 -28.86
CA ASP A 441 -65.77 46.09 -29.50
C ASP A 441 -65.68 47.59 -29.14
N GLU A 442 -65.05 47.95 -28.01
CA GLU A 442 -64.81 49.37 -27.65
C GLU A 442 -63.57 49.97 -28.36
N VAL A 443 -62.67 49.15 -28.91
CA VAL A 443 -61.40 49.62 -29.53
C VAL A 443 -61.33 49.46 -31.05
N THR A 444 -62.35 48.85 -31.69
CA THR A 444 -62.55 48.80 -33.16
C THR A 444 -63.74 49.63 -33.57
#